data_AF-A0A8D8W2R4-F1
#
_entry.id   AF-A0A8D8W2R4-F1
#
_cell.length_a   1.000
_cell.length_b   1.000
_cell.length_c   1.000
_cell.angle_alpha   90.00
_cell.angle_beta   90.00
_cell.angle_gamma   90.00
#
_symmetry.space_group_name_H-M   'P 1'
#
loop_
_entity.id
_entity.type
_entity.pdbx_description
1 polymer ?
#
loop_
_entity_poly.entity_id
_entity_poly.type
_entity_poly.pdbx_seq_one_letter_code
_entity_poly.pdbx_strand_id
1 'polypeptide(L)'
;MFLQLKRFSSSCFISTPIFYVNSSPHIGHLYTALLADATHRFLKLVNPKVSTIFCTGTDEHGLKIQNAASNNKMETIEFCSKISDQYKLLFKTYDIEYTHYVRTTSVEHLNTVNAIWTKLKESDSIYSNMYKGWYCVSEESFLAEHQIKPDEKNNKQYVSIETNQPVEWVEEKNYMFKLSKYTSDVAYWLSQNENVVKPTKFYNQLKNMCSEIECDISVSRPMSRVHWGVPVPDDETQTVYVWLDALVNYLTVSGYPQTNLWPPHIQFLGKDILKFHGIYWPAFLIAAGLEPPKCLLVHSHWTVDGVKMSKSIGNRSSDLS
;
A
#
# COMPACT_ATOMS: atom_id res chain seq x y z
N MET A 1 -10.06 2.77 25.69
CA MET A 1 -10.90 2.98 24.48
C MET A 1 -11.28 1.62 23.93
N PHE A 2 -12.26 0.96 24.54
CA PHE A 2 -12.78 -0.30 24.00
C PHE A 2 -13.55 0.04 22.73
N LEU A 3 -13.15 -0.52 21.59
CA LEU A 3 -13.99 -0.55 20.40
C LEU A 3 -15.34 -1.14 20.85
N GLN A 4 -16.45 -0.40 20.70
CA GLN A 4 -17.78 -1.00 20.77
C GLN A 4 -17.94 -1.95 19.59
N LEU A 5 -17.38 -3.16 19.73
CA LEU A 5 -17.54 -4.23 18.76
C LEU A 5 -18.92 -4.81 18.99
N LYS A 6 -19.89 -4.33 18.21
CA LYS A 6 -21.27 -4.85 18.21
C LYS A 6 -21.25 -6.33 17.78
N ARG A 7 -22.26 -7.09 18.23
CA ARG A 7 -22.50 -8.44 17.69
C ARG A 7 -22.75 -8.33 16.19
N PHE A 8 -22.04 -9.13 15.40
CA PHE A 8 -22.21 -9.17 13.95
C PHE A 8 -23.28 -10.21 13.58
N SER A 9 -24.17 -9.87 12.65
CA SER A 9 -25.18 -10.79 12.09
C SER A 9 -24.67 -11.59 10.88
N SER A 10 -23.48 -11.25 10.37
CA SER A 10 -22.80 -11.85 9.22
C SER A 10 -21.29 -11.97 9.46
N SER A 11 -20.54 -12.54 8.51
CA SER A 11 -19.08 -12.69 8.58
C SER A 11 -18.35 -11.38 8.89
N CYS A 12 -17.29 -11.44 9.70
CA CYS A 12 -16.46 -10.28 10.03
C CYS A 12 -15.11 -10.38 9.32
N PHE A 13 -14.65 -9.29 8.70
CA PHE A 13 -13.37 -9.25 7.99
C PHE A 13 -12.47 -8.16 8.59
N ILE A 14 -11.31 -8.57 9.11
CA ILE A 14 -10.27 -7.65 9.59
C ILE A 14 -8.95 -7.90 8.85
N SER A 15 -8.13 -6.87 8.71
CA SER A 15 -6.85 -6.98 8.01
C SER A 15 -5.74 -6.18 8.69
N THR A 16 -4.50 -6.67 8.57
CA THR A 16 -3.32 -5.81 8.64
C THR A 16 -3.06 -5.20 7.26
N PRO A 17 -2.10 -4.29 7.10
CA PRO A 17 -1.48 -4.06 5.80
C PRO A 17 -0.72 -5.32 5.39
N ILE A 18 -0.40 -5.42 4.11
CA ILE A 18 0.63 -6.34 3.64
C ILE A 18 2.01 -5.69 3.79
N PHE A 19 3.02 -6.47 4.13
CA PHE A 19 4.33 -5.95 4.52
C PHE A 19 5.35 -6.05 3.38
N TYR A 20 6.04 -4.95 3.11
CA TYR A 20 7.10 -4.88 2.09
C TYR A 20 8.25 -5.86 2.38
N VAL A 21 8.57 -6.72 1.41
CA VAL A 21 9.63 -7.74 1.53
C VAL A 21 11.03 -7.24 1.18
N ASN A 22 11.27 -5.93 1.21
CA ASN A 22 12.59 -5.37 0.91
C ASN A 22 13.63 -5.59 2.03
N SER A 23 13.19 -6.03 3.22
CA SER A 23 14.03 -6.32 4.38
C SER A 23 13.33 -7.30 5.32
N SER A 24 14.08 -7.90 6.24
CA SER A 24 13.53 -8.74 7.31
C SER A 24 12.50 -8.03 8.18
N PRO A 25 11.54 -8.76 8.78
CA PRO A 25 10.52 -8.18 9.62
C PRO A 25 11.08 -7.61 10.93
N HIS A 26 10.36 -6.68 11.56
CA HIS A 26 10.75 -5.99 12.78
C HIS A 26 9.53 -5.70 13.66
N ILE A 27 9.73 -5.16 14.87
CA ILE A 27 8.67 -4.92 15.87
C ILE A 27 7.47 -4.13 15.34
N GLY A 28 7.70 -3.17 14.42
CA GLY A 28 6.60 -2.41 13.81
C GLY A 28 5.57 -3.30 13.08
N HIS A 29 6.03 -4.35 12.38
CA HIS A 29 5.14 -5.30 11.70
C HIS A 29 4.43 -6.20 12.71
N LEU A 30 5.18 -6.72 13.69
CA LEU A 30 4.63 -7.55 14.76
C LEU A 30 3.55 -6.80 15.55
N TYR A 31 3.76 -5.52 15.83
CA TYR A 31 2.80 -4.71 16.56
C TYR A 31 1.46 -4.59 15.83
N THR A 32 1.47 -4.30 14.53
CA THR A 32 0.24 -4.24 13.74
C THR A 32 -0.45 -5.61 13.71
N ALA A 33 0.32 -6.69 13.54
CA ALA A 33 -0.20 -8.05 13.54
C ALA A 33 -0.80 -8.45 14.89
N LEU A 34 -0.16 -8.08 16.00
CA LEU A 34 -0.64 -8.34 17.36
C LEU A 34 -1.95 -7.62 17.66
N LEU A 35 -2.10 -6.36 17.25
CA LEU A 35 -3.36 -5.62 17.43
C LEU A 35 -4.51 -6.27 16.65
N ALA A 36 -4.24 -6.72 15.42
CA ALA A 36 -5.21 -7.39 14.59
C ALA A 36 -5.56 -8.79 15.15
N ASP A 37 -4.58 -9.57 15.58
CA ASP A 37 -4.78 -10.89 16.19
C ASP A 37 -5.56 -10.81 17.50
N ALA A 38 -5.19 -9.90 18.41
CA ALA A 38 -5.93 -9.70 19.66
C ALA A 38 -7.40 -9.35 19.38
N THR A 39 -7.65 -8.53 18.36
CA THR A 39 -9.02 -8.20 17.92
C THR A 39 -9.71 -9.41 17.29
N HIS A 40 -9.00 -10.19 16.46
CA HIS A 40 -9.49 -11.41 15.84
C HIS A 40 -9.99 -12.42 16.90
N ARG A 41 -9.14 -12.72 17.88
CA ARG A 41 -9.42 -13.65 18.96
C ARG A 41 -10.58 -13.16 19.81
N PHE A 42 -10.61 -11.87 20.14
CA PHE A 42 -11.75 -11.29 20.86
C PHE A 42 -13.05 -11.45 20.08
N LEU A 43 -13.06 -11.18 18.77
CA LEU A 43 -14.24 -11.33 17.91
C LEU A 43 -14.73 -12.77 17.83
N LYS A 44 -13.83 -13.75 17.75
CA LYS A 44 -14.17 -15.19 17.83
C LYS A 44 -14.82 -15.53 19.16
N LEU A 45 -14.32 -15.00 20.27
CA LEU A 45 -14.86 -15.24 21.62
C LEU A 45 -16.26 -14.63 21.79
N VAL A 46 -16.48 -13.39 21.33
CA VAL A 46 -17.77 -12.71 21.51
C VAL A 46 -18.82 -13.09 20.46
N ASN A 47 -18.40 -13.63 19.32
CA ASN A 47 -19.26 -14.06 18.21
C ASN A 47 -18.93 -15.48 17.72
N PRO A 48 -19.08 -16.53 18.55
CA PRO A 48 -18.62 -17.89 18.22
C PRO A 48 -19.34 -18.54 17.03
N LYS A 49 -20.49 -17.98 16.60
CA LYS A 49 -21.27 -18.46 15.43
C LYS A 49 -20.96 -17.68 14.15
N VAL A 50 -20.07 -16.70 14.20
CA VAL A 50 -19.73 -15.82 13.08
C VAL A 50 -18.37 -16.20 12.52
N SER A 51 -18.30 -16.42 11.21
CA SER A 51 -17.01 -16.57 10.52
C SER A 51 -16.23 -15.26 10.63
N THR A 52 -15.08 -15.30 11.27
CA THR A 52 -14.19 -14.15 11.38
C THR A 52 -12.97 -14.42 10.51
N ILE A 53 -12.65 -13.48 9.62
CA ILE A 53 -11.51 -13.55 8.72
C ILE A 53 -10.50 -12.53 9.18
N PHE A 54 -9.25 -12.98 9.30
CA PHE A 54 -8.11 -12.13 9.53
C PHE A 54 -7.09 -12.34 8.42
N CYS A 55 -6.94 -11.31 7.58
CA CYS A 55 -5.95 -11.23 6.52
C CYS A 55 -4.66 -10.53 6.98
N THR A 56 -3.53 -11.14 6.67
CA THR A 56 -2.21 -10.51 6.67
C THR A 56 -1.45 -10.95 5.41
N GLY A 57 -0.22 -10.48 5.19
CA GLY A 57 0.54 -10.91 4.03
C GLY A 57 1.75 -10.06 3.67
N THR A 58 2.25 -10.24 2.46
CA THR A 58 3.44 -9.58 1.93
C THR A 58 3.21 -8.84 0.62
N ASP A 59 3.75 -7.63 0.58
CA ASP A 59 3.87 -6.80 -0.61
C ASP A 59 5.22 -7.09 -1.27
N GLU A 60 5.17 -7.61 -2.48
CA GLU A 60 6.25 -8.32 -3.14
C GLU A 60 6.66 -7.68 -4.47
N HIS A 61 6.03 -6.60 -4.92
CA HIS A 61 6.35 -5.94 -6.19
C HIS A 61 6.99 -4.56 -6.03
N GLY A 62 7.66 -4.10 -7.09
CA GLY A 62 8.20 -2.76 -7.22
C GLY A 62 9.73 -2.65 -7.17
N LEU A 63 10.22 -1.47 -7.54
CA LEU A 63 11.64 -1.19 -7.74
C LEU A 63 12.49 -1.46 -6.50
N LYS A 64 11.97 -1.14 -5.30
CA LYS A 64 12.72 -1.37 -4.04
C LYS A 64 12.99 -2.84 -3.77
N ILE A 65 12.11 -3.73 -4.21
CA ILE A 65 12.23 -5.17 -4.02
C ILE A 65 13.17 -5.75 -5.09
N GLN A 66 13.00 -5.31 -6.35
CA GLN A 66 13.93 -5.59 -7.44
C GLN A 66 15.38 -5.23 -7.06
N ASN A 67 15.60 -4.02 -6.54
CA ASN A 67 16.92 -3.56 -6.11
C ASN A 67 17.43 -4.34 -4.90
N ALA A 68 16.57 -4.67 -3.93
CA ALA A 68 16.97 -5.46 -2.77
C ALA A 68 17.39 -6.89 -3.16
N ALA A 69 16.67 -7.53 -4.07
CA ALA A 69 17.02 -8.85 -4.60
C ALA A 69 18.36 -8.83 -5.35
N SER A 70 18.54 -7.86 -6.25
CA SER A 70 19.79 -7.65 -7.00
C SER A 70 20.98 -7.41 -6.06
N ASN A 71 20.83 -6.55 -5.04
CA ASN A 71 21.87 -6.28 -4.04
C ASN A 71 22.23 -7.54 -3.20
N ASN A 72 21.28 -8.46 -3.03
CA ASN A 72 21.50 -9.75 -2.38
C ASN A 72 21.94 -10.85 -3.36
N LYS A 73 22.07 -10.55 -4.66
CA LYS A 73 22.42 -11.50 -5.72
C LYS A 73 21.48 -12.71 -5.76
N MET A 74 20.18 -12.46 -5.59
CA MET A 74 19.12 -13.46 -5.62
C MET A 74 18.12 -13.15 -6.72
N GLU A 75 17.51 -14.18 -7.29
CA GLU A 75 16.31 -14.00 -8.12
C GLU A 75 15.18 -13.38 -7.30
N THR A 76 14.44 -12.43 -7.90
CA THR A 76 13.50 -11.61 -7.12
C THR A 76 12.40 -12.45 -6.47
N ILE A 77 11.88 -13.47 -7.16
CA ILE A 77 10.86 -14.37 -6.60
C ILE A 77 11.38 -15.19 -5.41
N GLU A 78 12.66 -15.61 -5.45
CA GLU A 78 13.30 -16.35 -4.36
C GLU A 78 13.54 -15.44 -3.17
N PHE A 79 14.00 -14.21 -3.41
CA PHE A 79 14.16 -13.19 -2.39
C PHE A 79 12.83 -12.88 -1.69
N CYS A 80 11.76 -12.63 -2.45
CA CYS A 80 10.43 -12.42 -1.91
C CYS A 80 9.95 -13.61 -1.07
N SER A 81 10.13 -14.84 -1.57
CA SER A 81 9.71 -16.06 -0.86
C SER A 81 10.47 -16.23 0.46
N LYS A 82 11.80 -16.03 0.45
CA LYS A 82 12.65 -16.08 1.65
C LYS A 82 12.19 -15.09 2.72
N ILE A 83 11.93 -13.84 2.35
CA ILE A 83 11.50 -12.81 3.32
C ILE A 83 10.05 -13.06 3.77
N SER A 84 9.15 -13.49 2.88
CA SER A 84 7.78 -13.87 3.23
C SER A 84 7.75 -14.99 4.28
N ASP A 85 8.63 -15.99 4.15
CA ASP A 85 8.74 -17.05 5.15
C ASP A 85 9.32 -16.56 6.49
N GLN A 86 10.16 -15.51 6.50
CA GLN A 86 10.56 -14.84 7.75
C GLN A 86 9.38 -14.18 8.46
N TYR A 87 8.43 -13.57 7.73
CA TYR A 87 7.21 -13.03 8.32
C TYR A 87 6.34 -14.14 8.93
N LYS A 88 6.15 -15.26 8.20
CA LYS A 88 5.40 -16.41 8.74
C LYS A 88 6.08 -16.99 9.99
N LEU A 89 7.41 -17.10 9.98
CA LEU A 89 8.18 -17.56 11.14
C LEU A 89 8.01 -16.61 12.33
N LEU A 90 8.07 -15.30 12.11
CA LEU A 90 7.82 -14.30 13.15
C LEU A 90 6.42 -14.49 13.74
N PHE A 91 5.37 -14.57 12.90
CA PHE A 91 4.00 -14.75 13.37
C PHE A 91 3.82 -16.06 14.14
N LYS A 92 4.43 -17.15 13.67
CA LYS A 92 4.44 -18.43 14.40
C LYS A 92 5.13 -18.32 15.75
N THR A 93 6.26 -17.61 15.82
CA THR A 93 7.06 -17.47 17.05
C THR A 93 6.31 -16.71 18.14
N TYR A 94 5.52 -15.70 17.75
CA TYR A 94 4.74 -14.86 18.66
C TYR A 94 3.26 -15.27 18.77
N ASP A 95 2.91 -16.48 18.31
CA ASP A 95 1.54 -17.02 18.32
C ASP A 95 0.49 -16.06 17.72
N ILE A 96 0.83 -15.42 16.61
CA ILE A 96 -0.10 -14.58 15.85
C ILE A 96 -0.94 -15.50 14.97
N GLU A 97 -2.23 -15.61 15.26
CA GLU A 97 -3.19 -16.37 14.45
C GLU A 97 -3.65 -15.51 13.27
N TYR A 98 -3.78 -16.08 12.08
CA TYR A 98 -4.42 -15.44 10.93
C TYR A 98 -5.14 -16.50 10.11
N THR A 99 -6.21 -16.12 9.40
CA THR A 99 -6.94 -17.07 8.55
C THR A 99 -6.46 -17.05 7.11
N HIS A 100 -5.93 -15.92 6.64
CA HIS A 100 -5.43 -15.76 5.28
C HIS A 100 -4.07 -15.05 5.28
N TYR A 101 -3.15 -15.57 4.48
CA TYR A 101 -1.85 -14.97 4.23
C TYR A 101 -1.70 -14.71 2.73
N VAL A 102 -1.85 -13.46 2.31
CA VAL A 102 -1.78 -13.08 0.90
C VAL A 102 -0.34 -12.77 0.49
N ARG A 103 0.03 -13.19 -0.72
CA ARG A 103 1.25 -12.75 -1.40
C ARG A 103 0.84 -12.09 -2.70
N THR A 104 1.36 -10.89 -2.97
CA THR A 104 1.03 -10.15 -4.20
C THR A 104 1.55 -10.84 -5.46
N THR A 105 2.54 -11.73 -5.35
CA THR A 105 3.00 -12.60 -6.44
C THR A 105 2.07 -13.80 -6.73
N SER A 106 1.00 -14.01 -5.95
CA SER A 106 0.07 -15.12 -6.19
C SER A 106 -0.79 -14.90 -7.43
N VAL A 107 -1.07 -15.98 -8.17
CA VAL A 107 -1.90 -15.95 -9.39
C VAL A 107 -3.29 -15.37 -9.11
N GLU A 108 -3.88 -15.70 -7.97
CA GLU A 108 -5.18 -15.17 -7.54
C GLU A 108 -5.16 -13.64 -7.41
N HIS A 109 -4.09 -13.11 -6.81
CA HIS A 109 -3.91 -11.67 -6.67
C HIS A 109 -3.72 -10.98 -8.02
N LEU A 110 -2.85 -11.52 -8.88
CA LEU A 110 -2.62 -11.00 -10.23
C LEU A 110 -3.93 -10.91 -11.04
N ASN A 111 -4.75 -11.96 -10.97
CA ASN A 111 -6.07 -11.97 -11.63
C ASN A 111 -7.01 -10.90 -11.05
N THR A 112 -6.97 -10.68 -9.73
CA THR A 112 -7.77 -9.65 -9.08
C THR A 112 -7.34 -8.25 -9.50
N VAL A 113 -6.02 -7.98 -9.55
CA VAL A 113 -5.47 -6.69 -10.01
C VAL A 113 -5.87 -6.41 -11.43
N ASN A 114 -5.76 -7.40 -12.33
CA ASN A 114 -6.20 -7.28 -13.72
C ASN A 114 -7.70 -6.95 -13.82
N ALA A 115 -8.54 -7.64 -13.06
CA ALA A 115 -9.98 -7.39 -13.06
C ALA A 115 -10.33 -5.99 -12.56
N ILE A 116 -9.67 -5.52 -11.48
CA ILE A 116 -9.86 -4.16 -10.96
C ILE A 116 -9.36 -3.10 -11.93
N TRP A 117 -8.20 -3.32 -12.55
CA TRP A 117 -7.69 -2.43 -13.58
C TRP A 117 -8.68 -2.26 -14.73
N THR A 118 -9.19 -3.36 -15.28
CA THR A 118 -10.21 -3.35 -16.33
C THR A 118 -11.45 -2.60 -15.87
N LYS A 119 -11.92 -2.81 -14.63
CA LYS A 119 -13.08 -2.11 -14.09
C LYS A 119 -12.88 -0.59 -14.01
N LEU A 120 -11.69 -0.15 -13.60
CA LEU A 120 -11.34 1.26 -13.52
C LEU A 120 -11.19 1.91 -14.90
N LYS A 121 -10.75 1.15 -15.90
CA LYS A 121 -10.70 1.58 -17.32
C LYS A 121 -12.12 1.72 -17.88
N GLU A 122 -12.99 0.74 -17.64
CA GLU A 122 -14.40 0.75 -18.05
C GLU A 122 -15.20 1.90 -17.43
N SER A 123 -14.89 2.30 -16.20
CA SER A 123 -15.54 3.45 -15.54
C SER A 123 -14.98 4.82 -15.93
N ASP A 124 -14.12 4.87 -16.95
CA ASP A 124 -13.42 6.08 -17.41
C ASP A 124 -12.68 6.78 -16.25
N SER A 125 -12.09 5.98 -15.35
CA SER A 125 -11.34 6.46 -14.19
C SER A 125 -9.84 6.49 -14.43
N ILE A 126 -9.36 5.71 -15.41
CA ILE A 126 -7.95 5.66 -15.82
C ILE A 126 -7.81 6.22 -17.24
N TYR A 127 -6.83 7.09 -17.45
CA TYR A 127 -6.43 7.60 -18.77
C TYR A 127 -4.92 7.52 -18.92
N SER A 128 -4.43 7.47 -20.16
CA SER A 128 -2.99 7.57 -20.42
C SER A 128 -2.58 9.05 -20.55
N ASN A 129 -1.47 9.43 -19.93
CA ASN A 129 -0.83 10.72 -20.10
C ASN A 129 0.65 10.54 -20.44
N MET A 130 1.23 11.48 -21.19
CA MET A 130 2.67 11.50 -21.47
C MET A 130 3.32 12.53 -20.55
N TYR A 131 4.11 12.06 -19.59
CA TYR A 131 4.92 12.95 -18.76
C TYR A 131 6.22 13.27 -19.49
N LYS A 132 6.56 14.56 -19.54
CA LYS A 132 7.82 15.05 -20.09
C LYS A 132 8.47 15.96 -19.06
N GLY A 133 9.70 15.66 -18.67
CA GLY A 133 10.43 16.50 -17.71
C GLY A 133 11.76 15.92 -17.30
N TRP A 134 12.49 16.69 -16.49
CA TRP A 134 13.75 16.24 -15.90
C TRP A 134 13.48 15.30 -14.74
N TYR A 135 14.09 14.12 -14.75
CA TYR A 135 13.94 13.11 -13.71
C TYR A 135 15.31 12.84 -13.07
N CYS A 136 15.37 12.87 -11.75
CA CYS A 136 16.54 12.44 -10.99
C CYS A 136 16.32 11.00 -10.51
N VAL A 137 17.06 10.05 -11.09
CA VAL A 137 16.96 8.63 -10.71
C VAL A 137 17.31 8.42 -9.23
N SER A 138 18.34 9.13 -8.72
CA SER A 138 18.78 9.01 -7.33
C SER A 138 17.76 9.52 -6.32
N GLU A 139 16.98 10.55 -6.68
CA GLU A 139 15.92 11.12 -5.83
C GLU A 139 14.55 10.48 -6.10
N GLU A 140 14.45 9.64 -7.13
CA GLU A 140 13.20 9.07 -7.67
C GLU A 140 12.12 10.13 -7.98
N SER A 141 12.52 11.38 -8.30
CA SER A 141 11.60 12.51 -8.46
C SER A 141 11.77 13.24 -9.78
N PHE A 142 10.66 13.80 -10.27
CA PHE A 142 10.70 14.82 -11.32
C PHE A 142 11.13 16.15 -10.71
N LEU A 143 11.99 16.86 -11.43
CA LEU A 143 12.50 18.17 -11.07
C LEU A 143 12.04 19.19 -12.13
N ALA A 144 11.55 20.33 -11.66
CA ALA A 144 11.28 21.46 -12.52
C ALA A 144 12.60 22.06 -13.04
N GLU A 145 12.54 22.81 -14.13
CA GLU A 145 13.73 23.42 -14.75
C GLU A 145 14.52 24.32 -13.77
N HIS A 146 13.84 24.97 -12.83
CA HIS A 146 14.47 25.80 -11.81
C HIS A 146 15.16 25.00 -10.68
N GLN A 147 14.95 23.68 -10.62
CA GLN A 147 15.54 22.77 -9.62
C GLN A 147 16.78 22.05 -10.16
N ILE A 148 17.19 22.34 -11.40
CA ILE A 148 18.35 21.72 -12.06
C ILE A 148 19.37 22.78 -12.48
N LYS A 149 20.64 22.39 -12.54
CA LYS A 149 21.73 23.23 -13.05
C LYS A 149 22.69 22.41 -13.91
N PRO A 150 23.47 23.02 -14.82
CA PRO A 150 24.55 22.33 -15.51
C PRO A 150 25.54 21.72 -14.51
N ASP A 151 26.03 20.51 -14.77
CA ASP A 151 27.11 19.90 -13.98
C ASP A 151 28.42 20.65 -14.22
N GLU A 152 29.02 21.16 -13.15
CA GLU A 152 30.31 21.86 -13.17
C GLU A 152 31.46 20.98 -13.67
N LYS A 153 31.33 19.65 -13.57
CA LYS A 153 32.32 18.69 -14.07
C LYS A 153 32.07 18.26 -15.50
N ASN A 154 30.84 18.39 -15.99
CA ASN A 154 30.43 17.97 -17.32
C ASN A 154 29.32 18.88 -17.87
N ASN A 155 29.71 19.93 -18.59
CA ASN A 155 28.77 20.92 -19.17
C ASN A 155 27.70 20.35 -20.13
N LYS A 156 27.71 19.04 -20.43
CA LYS A 156 26.68 18.35 -21.22
C LYS A 156 25.64 17.60 -20.38
N GLN A 157 25.75 17.63 -19.05
CA GLN A 157 24.80 17.02 -18.13
C GLN A 157 24.18 18.08 -17.22
N TYR A 158 22.95 17.83 -16.81
CA TYR A 158 22.30 18.59 -15.76
C TYR A 158 22.32 17.75 -14.48
N VAL A 159 22.35 18.44 -13.35
CA VAL A 159 22.26 17.86 -12.01
C VAL A 159 21.18 18.59 -11.20
N SER A 160 20.60 17.89 -10.23
CA SER A 160 19.76 18.49 -9.20
C SER A 160 20.55 19.58 -8.45
N ILE A 161 19.95 20.75 -8.25
CA ILE A 161 20.57 21.82 -7.45
C ILE A 161 20.75 21.37 -6.00
N GLU A 162 19.81 20.57 -5.48
CA GLU A 162 19.78 20.17 -4.08
C GLU A 162 20.84 19.10 -3.77
N THR A 163 20.96 18.09 -4.64
CA THR A 163 21.78 16.91 -4.34
C THR A 163 23.01 16.77 -5.23
N ASN A 164 23.14 17.61 -6.27
CA ASN A 164 24.11 17.47 -7.37
C ASN A 164 24.09 16.08 -8.03
N GLN A 165 22.96 15.37 -7.96
CA GLN A 165 22.77 14.10 -8.64
C GLN A 165 22.38 14.32 -10.11
N PRO A 166 22.85 13.49 -11.05
CA PRO A 166 22.48 13.61 -12.47
C PRO A 166 20.97 13.57 -12.68
N VAL A 167 20.51 14.37 -13.63
CA VAL A 167 19.12 14.35 -14.11
C VAL A 167 19.08 14.06 -15.60
N GLU A 168 18.02 13.40 -16.04
CA GLU A 168 17.78 13.06 -17.44
C GLU A 168 16.43 13.58 -17.90
N TRP A 169 16.34 14.02 -19.17
CA TRP A 169 15.05 14.34 -19.76
C TRP A 169 14.33 13.06 -20.11
N VAL A 170 13.16 12.86 -19.52
CA VAL A 170 12.38 11.63 -19.65
C VAL A 170 11.04 11.97 -20.27
N GLU A 171 10.68 11.22 -21.33
CA GLU A 171 9.33 11.18 -21.87
C GLU A 171 8.73 9.80 -21.56
N GLU A 172 7.83 9.75 -20.58
CA GLU A 172 7.23 8.51 -20.10
C GLU A 172 5.71 8.55 -20.23
N LYS A 173 5.15 7.61 -20.99
CA LYS A 173 3.73 7.29 -20.91
C LYS A 173 3.47 6.71 -19.52
N ASN A 174 2.50 7.28 -18.82
CA ASN A 174 1.98 6.76 -17.56
C ASN A 174 0.46 6.72 -17.62
N TYR A 175 -0.13 5.71 -17.02
CA TYR A 175 -1.56 5.68 -16.73
C TYR A 175 -1.84 6.47 -15.46
N MET A 176 -2.83 7.34 -15.53
CA MET A 176 -3.26 8.26 -14.49
C MET A 176 -4.66 7.88 -14.03
N PHE A 177 -4.87 7.84 -12.72
CA PHE A 177 -6.18 7.71 -12.12
C PHE A 177 -6.73 9.10 -11.79
N LYS A 178 -7.98 9.36 -12.19
CA LYS A 178 -8.72 10.61 -11.99
C LYS A 178 -9.11 10.83 -10.52
N LEU A 179 -8.13 10.90 -9.61
CA LEU A 179 -8.36 11.02 -8.17
C LEU A 179 -9.18 12.26 -7.81
N SER A 180 -8.92 13.36 -8.51
CA SER A 180 -9.66 14.62 -8.36
C SER A 180 -11.17 14.43 -8.49
N LYS A 181 -11.63 13.60 -9.44
CA LYS A 181 -13.05 13.26 -9.68
C LYS A 181 -13.75 12.60 -8.48
N TYR A 182 -13.01 11.84 -7.66
CA TYR A 182 -13.58 11.04 -6.56
C TYR A 182 -13.38 11.68 -5.18
N THR A 183 -12.74 12.84 -5.10
CA THR A 183 -12.39 13.47 -3.82
C THR A 183 -13.64 13.85 -3.01
N SER A 184 -14.70 14.31 -3.66
CA SER A 184 -15.99 14.59 -3.01
C SER A 184 -16.65 13.33 -2.44
N ASP A 185 -16.56 12.20 -3.14
CA ASP A 185 -17.15 10.93 -2.70
C ASP A 185 -16.39 10.35 -1.49
N VAL A 186 -15.06 10.47 -1.50
CA VAL A 186 -14.22 10.11 -0.35
C VAL A 186 -14.55 10.99 0.86
N ALA A 187 -14.69 12.31 0.66
CA ALA A 187 -15.08 13.24 1.72
C ALA A 187 -16.48 12.91 2.28
N TYR A 188 -17.41 12.53 1.40
CA TYR A 188 -18.74 12.06 1.81
C TYR A 188 -18.63 10.80 2.67
N TRP A 189 -17.90 9.77 2.22
CA TRP A 189 -17.68 8.53 2.99
C TRP A 189 -17.09 8.82 4.38
N LEU A 190 -16.08 9.69 4.48
CA LEU A 190 -15.50 10.11 5.76
C LEU A 190 -16.54 10.75 6.68
N SER A 191 -17.45 11.56 6.14
CA SER A 191 -18.46 12.28 6.91
C SER A 191 -19.63 11.42 7.43
N GLN A 192 -19.86 10.25 6.82
CA GLN A 192 -21.01 9.39 7.16
C GLN A 192 -20.92 8.82 8.58
N ASN A 193 -19.71 8.62 9.10
CA ASN A 193 -19.53 8.02 10.42
C ASN A 193 -18.18 8.44 11.03
N GLU A 194 -18.24 9.10 12.18
CA GLU A 194 -17.05 9.52 12.95
C GLU A 194 -16.12 8.36 13.34
N ASN A 195 -16.60 7.12 13.26
CA ASN A 195 -15.84 5.91 13.55
C ASN A 195 -15.11 5.33 12.33
N VAL A 196 -15.21 5.94 11.15
CA VAL A 196 -14.53 5.49 9.92
C VAL A 196 -13.01 5.50 10.10
N VAL A 197 -12.45 6.46 10.85
CA VAL A 197 -11.02 6.49 11.17
C VAL A 197 -10.80 6.70 12.66
N LYS A 198 -10.03 5.81 13.28
CA LYS A 198 -9.70 5.87 14.71
C LYS A 198 -8.21 5.83 14.96
N PRO A 199 -7.72 6.55 16.00
CA PRO A 199 -8.40 7.60 16.77
C PRO A 199 -8.69 8.89 15.99
N THR A 200 -9.55 9.76 16.52
CA THR A 200 -10.05 11.01 15.90
C THR A 200 -8.95 11.94 15.37
N LYS A 201 -7.76 11.95 15.97
CA LYS A 201 -6.64 12.75 15.45
C LYS A 201 -6.28 12.39 14.00
N PHE A 202 -6.36 11.11 13.63
CA PHE A 202 -6.06 10.64 12.28
C PHE A 202 -7.23 10.88 11.32
N TYR A 203 -8.46 10.87 11.83
CA TYR A 203 -9.62 11.35 11.08
C TYR A 203 -9.44 12.81 10.65
N ASN A 204 -9.08 13.69 11.59
CA ASN A 204 -8.83 15.11 11.30
C ASN A 204 -7.68 15.30 10.30
N GLN A 205 -6.58 14.56 10.49
CA GLN A 205 -5.45 14.58 9.57
C GLN A 205 -5.86 14.15 8.16
N LEU A 206 -6.62 13.07 8.03
CA LEU A 206 -7.08 12.56 6.74
C LEU A 206 -8.09 13.51 6.07
N LYS A 207 -8.98 14.13 6.84
CA LYS A 207 -9.92 15.14 6.35
C LYS A 207 -9.18 16.33 5.73
N ASN A 208 -8.14 16.84 6.39
CA ASN A 208 -7.31 17.92 5.86
C ASN A 208 -6.55 17.49 4.60
N MET A 209 -5.94 16.29 4.61
CA MET A 209 -5.28 15.74 3.42
C MET A 209 -6.24 15.62 2.23
N CYS A 210 -7.49 15.22 2.48
CA CYS A 210 -8.50 15.06 1.44
C CYS A 210 -8.91 16.41 0.82
N SER A 211 -8.97 17.48 1.61
CA SER A 211 -9.29 18.83 1.09
C SER A 211 -8.20 19.47 0.25
N GLU A 212 -6.97 18.96 0.32
CA GLU A 212 -5.80 19.46 -0.42
C GLU A 212 -5.58 18.72 -1.76
N ILE A 213 -6.45 17.77 -2.12
CA ILE A 213 -6.28 16.98 -3.35
C ILE A 213 -6.84 17.75 -4.54
N GLU A 214 -5.93 18.15 -5.42
CA GLU A 214 -6.27 18.82 -6.68
C GLU A 214 -5.77 18.04 -7.90
N CYS A 215 -4.88 17.06 -7.70
CA CYS A 215 -4.17 16.39 -8.78
C CYS A 215 -4.53 14.90 -8.90
N ASP A 216 -4.50 14.43 -10.14
CA ASP A 216 -4.57 13.01 -10.47
C ASP A 216 -3.26 12.29 -10.12
N ILE A 217 -3.33 10.98 -9.92
CA ILE A 217 -2.18 10.17 -9.50
C ILE A 217 -1.80 9.16 -10.56
N SER A 218 -0.49 8.95 -10.75
CA SER A 218 -0.01 7.89 -11.63
C SER A 218 -0.20 6.51 -11.00
N VAL A 219 -0.84 5.61 -11.75
CA VAL A 219 -1.13 4.22 -11.38
C VAL A 219 -0.40 3.19 -12.24
N SER A 220 0.52 3.62 -13.10
CA SER A 220 1.50 2.74 -13.76
C SER A 220 2.92 3.30 -13.71
N ARG A 221 3.89 2.47 -14.06
CA ARG A 221 5.28 2.85 -14.31
C ARG A 221 5.74 2.13 -15.59
N PRO A 222 6.70 2.67 -16.35
CA PRO A 222 7.29 1.94 -17.47
C PRO A 222 7.96 0.66 -16.99
N MET A 223 7.74 -0.43 -17.72
CA MET A 223 8.31 -1.75 -17.41
C MET A 223 9.85 -1.72 -17.46
N SER A 224 10.44 -0.85 -18.30
CA SER A 224 11.90 -0.65 -18.35
C SER A 224 12.50 -0.20 -17.02
N ARG A 225 11.74 0.57 -16.22
CA ARG A 225 12.15 1.03 -14.88
C ARG A 225 11.75 0.02 -13.80
N VAL A 226 10.53 -0.52 -13.90
CA VAL A 226 9.97 -1.42 -12.89
C VAL A 226 9.46 -2.67 -13.59
N HIS A 227 10.33 -3.67 -13.79
CA HIS A 227 9.93 -4.92 -14.45
C HIS A 227 9.36 -5.96 -13.47
N TRP A 228 9.63 -5.78 -12.17
CA TRP A 228 9.10 -6.65 -11.12
C TRP A 228 7.76 -6.13 -10.58
N GLY A 229 6.67 -6.46 -11.26
CA GLY A 229 5.30 -6.08 -10.88
C GLY A 229 4.25 -6.65 -11.81
N VAL A 230 2.98 -6.29 -11.58
CA VAL A 230 1.86 -6.73 -12.42
C VAL A 230 1.86 -5.94 -13.74
N PRO A 231 1.94 -6.58 -14.92
CA PRO A 231 1.80 -5.86 -16.19
C PRO A 231 0.43 -5.19 -16.30
N VAL A 232 0.38 -4.02 -16.94
CA VAL A 232 -0.90 -3.38 -17.24
C VAL A 232 -1.66 -4.22 -18.28
N PRO A 233 -2.94 -4.57 -18.05
CA PRO A 233 -3.77 -5.23 -19.06
C PRO A 233 -3.78 -4.46 -20.38
N ASP A 234 -3.51 -5.18 -21.46
CA ASP A 234 -3.39 -4.67 -22.83
C ASP A 234 -2.21 -3.69 -23.10
N ASP A 235 -1.27 -3.52 -22.15
CA ASP A 235 -0.06 -2.71 -22.34
C ASP A 235 1.12 -3.28 -21.55
N GLU A 236 1.84 -4.24 -22.13
CA GLU A 236 3.02 -4.87 -21.52
C GLU A 236 4.19 -3.89 -21.33
N THR A 237 4.17 -2.70 -21.95
CA THR A 237 5.22 -1.70 -21.73
C THR A 237 5.10 -1.00 -20.38
N GLN A 238 4.01 -1.26 -19.66
CA GLN A 238 3.66 -0.63 -18.40
C GLN A 238 3.42 -1.69 -17.31
N THR A 239 3.76 -1.30 -16.09
CA THR A 239 3.59 -2.09 -14.88
C THR A 239 2.68 -1.31 -13.94
N VAL A 240 1.67 -1.98 -13.39
CA VAL A 240 0.75 -1.43 -12.40
C VAL A 240 1.55 -0.94 -11.20
N TYR A 241 1.26 0.29 -10.78
CA TYR A 241 1.95 0.91 -9.68
C TYR A 241 1.60 0.22 -8.37
N VAL A 242 2.62 0.04 -7.52
CA VAL A 242 2.55 -0.77 -6.29
C VAL A 242 1.40 -0.41 -5.36
N TRP A 243 0.96 0.84 -5.28
CA TRP A 243 -0.18 1.17 -4.40
C TRP A 243 -1.51 0.63 -4.92
N LEU A 244 -1.74 0.58 -6.24
CA LEU A 244 -2.96 -0.03 -6.77
C LEU A 244 -2.91 -1.56 -6.57
N ASP A 245 -1.79 -2.17 -6.94
CA ASP A 245 -1.49 -3.59 -6.73
C ASP A 245 -1.69 -4.00 -5.24
N ALA A 246 -0.90 -3.39 -4.35
CA ALA A 246 -0.92 -3.71 -2.93
C ALA A 246 -2.30 -3.50 -2.27
N LEU A 247 -3.04 -2.44 -2.60
CA LEU A 247 -4.35 -2.20 -2.00
C LEU A 247 -5.41 -3.22 -2.44
N VAL A 248 -5.29 -3.79 -3.64
CA VAL A 248 -6.20 -4.81 -4.16
C VAL A 248 -6.14 -6.12 -3.38
N ASN A 249 -5.10 -6.35 -2.54
CA ASN A 249 -4.97 -7.57 -1.75
C ASN A 249 -6.21 -7.88 -0.90
N TYR A 250 -6.88 -6.83 -0.39
CA TYR A 250 -8.08 -6.97 0.43
C TYR A 250 -9.26 -7.52 -0.37
N LEU A 251 -9.33 -7.21 -1.67
CA LEU A 251 -10.33 -7.74 -2.60
C LEU A 251 -10.00 -9.16 -3.03
N THR A 252 -8.72 -9.49 -3.17
CA THR A 252 -8.28 -10.88 -3.40
C THR A 252 -8.80 -11.77 -2.27
N VAL A 253 -8.55 -11.40 -1.01
CA VAL A 253 -9.03 -12.19 0.14
C VAL A 253 -10.55 -12.20 0.28
N SER A 254 -11.26 -11.16 -0.18
CA SER A 254 -12.73 -11.16 -0.14
C SER A 254 -13.37 -12.00 -1.26
N GLY A 255 -12.58 -12.54 -2.18
CA GLY A 255 -13.03 -13.34 -3.32
C GLY A 255 -13.69 -12.48 -4.41
N TYR A 256 -13.10 -11.33 -4.74
CA TYR A 256 -13.54 -10.53 -5.88
C TYR A 256 -13.49 -11.36 -7.19
N PRO A 257 -14.52 -11.29 -8.06
CA PRO A 257 -15.60 -10.30 -8.10
C PRO A 257 -16.85 -10.63 -7.28
N GLN A 258 -16.98 -11.82 -6.67
CA GLN A 258 -18.18 -12.20 -5.91
C GLN A 258 -18.29 -11.43 -4.58
N THR A 259 -17.17 -11.11 -3.92
CA THR A 259 -17.07 -10.20 -2.76
C THR A 259 -17.97 -10.52 -1.55
N ASN A 260 -18.22 -11.80 -1.25
CA ASN A 260 -19.12 -12.25 -0.17
C ASN A 260 -18.76 -11.75 1.25
N LEU A 261 -17.55 -11.21 1.42
CA LEU A 261 -16.95 -10.80 2.69
C LEU A 261 -16.64 -9.30 2.75
N TRP A 262 -17.10 -8.55 1.75
CA TRP A 262 -16.80 -7.15 1.56
C TRP A 262 -17.91 -6.24 2.14
N PRO A 263 -17.58 -5.07 2.74
CA PRO A 263 -16.23 -4.51 2.96
C PRO A 263 -15.57 -4.95 4.28
N PRO A 264 -14.24 -4.75 4.43
CA PRO A 264 -13.54 -4.98 5.68
C PRO A 264 -14.14 -4.16 6.81
N HIS A 265 -14.34 -4.80 7.95
CA HIS A 265 -14.87 -4.20 9.16
C HIS A 265 -13.83 -3.35 9.86
N ILE A 266 -12.57 -3.82 9.90
CA ILE A 266 -11.44 -3.10 10.49
C ILE A 266 -10.19 -3.35 9.66
N GLN A 267 -9.56 -2.27 9.17
CA GLN A 267 -8.21 -2.33 8.63
C GLN A 267 -7.25 -1.68 9.62
N PHE A 268 -6.34 -2.45 10.18
CA PHE A 268 -5.26 -1.97 11.01
C PHE A 268 -4.17 -1.39 10.12
N LEU A 269 -3.66 -0.20 10.45
CA LEU A 269 -2.58 0.41 9.69
C LEU A 269 -1.71 1.36 10.51
N GLY A 270 -0.45 1.48 10.11
CA GLY A 270 0.46 2.51 10.63
C GLY A 270 0.16 3.87 10.01
N LYS A 271 0.35 4.96 10.78
CA LYS A 271 0.08 6.33 10.30
C LYS A 271 0.74 6.72 8.97
N ASP A 272 1.87 6.10 8.63
CA ASP A 272 2.64 6.40 7.40
C ASP A 272 1.90 6.01 6.11
N ILE A 273 0.92 5.10 6.21
CA ILE A 273 0.14 4.62 5.05
C ILE A 273 -1.32 5.08 5.08
N LEU A 274 -1.64 6.05 5.95
CA LEU A 274 -2.98 6.60 6.14
C LEU A 274 -3.54 7.21 4.85
N LYS A 275 -2.75 7.99 4.11
CA LYS A 275 -3.20 8.60 2.85
C LYS A 275 -3.63 7.54 1.83
N PHE A 276 -2.87 6.46 1.70
CA PHE A 276 -3.17 5.40 0.73
C PHE A 276 -4.47 4.66 1.10
N HIS A 277 -4.67 4.34 2.38
CA HIS A 277 -5.84 3.58 2.84
C HIS A 277 -7.09 4.45 3.05
N GLY A 278 -6.91 5.74 3.34
CA GLY A 278 -8.00 6.66 3.66
C GLY A 278 -8.44 7.56 2.51
N ILE A 279 -7.66 7.64 1.42
CA ILE A 279 -8.02 8.42 0.23
C ILE A 279 -7.95 7.55 -1.02
N TYR A 280 -6.76 7.03 -1.36
CA TYR A 280 -6.57 6.36 -2.66
C TYR A 280 -7.41 5.10 -2.75
N TRP A 281 -7.40 4.30 -1.68
CA TRP A 281 -8.14 3.06 -1.63
C TRP A 281 -9.66 3.27 -1.74
N PRO A 282 -10.31 4.12 -0.90
CA PRO A 282 -11.70 4.49 -1.09
C PRO A 282 -12.02 5.01 -2.49
N ALA A 283 -11.16 5.86 -3.08
CA ALA A 283 -11.38 6.37 -4.42
C ALA A 283 -11.35 5.26 -5.48
N PHE A 284 -10.39 4.33 -5.43
CA PHE A 284 -10.36 3.17 -6.32
C PHE A 284 -11.60 2.29 -6.17
N LEU A 285 -12.04 2.05 -4.94
CA LEU A 285 -13.24 1.26 -4.66
C LEU A 285 -14.50 1.93 -5.21
N ILE A 286 -14.70 3.22 -4.94
CA ILE A 286 -15.85 3.99 -5.43
C ILE A 286 -15.85 4.01 -6.96
N ALA A 287 -14.70 4.23 -7.59
CA ALA A 287 -14.54 4.16 -9.04
C ALA A 287 -14.85 2.78 -9.64
N ALA A 288 -14.66 1.71 -8.86
CA ALA A 288 -15.01 0.33 -9.21
C ALA A 288 -16.45 -0.06 -8.83
N GLY A 289 -17.22 0.83 -8.18
CA GLY A 289 -18.58 0.56 -7.71
C GLY A 289 -18.65 -0.26 -6.42
N LEU A 290 -17.61 -0.21 -5.59
CA LEU A 290 -17.47 -0.97 -4.34
C LEU A 290 -17.54 -0.06 -3.10
N GLU A 291 -18.07 -0.60 -2.00
CA GLU A 291 -18.10 0.12 -0.73
C GLU A 291 -16.69 0.27 -0.11
N PRO A 292 -16.31 1.44 0.42
CA PRO A 292 -15.10 1.58 1.21
C PRO A 292 -15.13 0.81 2.56
N PRO A 293 -13.97 0.62 3.21
CA PRO A 293 -13.88 -0.04 4.52
C PRO A 293 -14.76 0.62 5.58
N LYS A 294 -15.27 -0.17 6.54
CA LYS A 294 -16.12 0.37 7.62
C LYS A 294 -15.32 1.13 8.69
N CYS A 295 -14.07 0.74 8.94
CA CYS A 295 -13.19 1.36 9.94
C CYS A 295 -11.71 1.18 9.57
N LEU A 296 -10.95 2.27 9.66
CA LEU A 296 -9.50 2.32 9.63
C LEU A 296 -8.99 2.54 11.06
N LEU A 297 -8.30 1.57 11.63
CA LEU A 297 -7.66 1.69 12.94
C LEU A 297 -6.18 2.00 12.76
N VAL A 298 -5.82 3.23 13.10
CA VAL A 298 -4.51 3.81 12.82
C VAL A 298 -3.68 3.87 14.09
N HIS A 299 -2.45 3.36 14.06
CA HIS A 299 -1.51 3.46 15.18
C HIS A 299 -0.25 4.23 14.80
N SER A 300 0.42 4.78 15.83
CA SER A 300 1.74 5.39 15.70
C SER A 300 2.86 4.32 15.68
N HIS A 301 4.10 4.73 15.43
CA HIS A 301 5.26 3.83 15.53
C HIS A 301 5.75 3.68 16.97
N TRP A 302 6.46 2.58 17.18
CA TRP A 302 7.32 2.40 18.34
C TRP A 302 8.62 3.19 18.15
N THR A 303 9.06 3.82 19.24
CA THR A 303 10.37 4.45 19.36
C THR A 303 11.21 3.61 20.32
N VAL A 304 12.47 3.37 19.99
CA VAL A 304 13.48 2.87 20.93
C VAL A 304 14.42 4.05 21.18
N ASP A 305 14.65 4.40 22.45
CA ASP A 305 15.48 5.53 22.89
C ASP A 305 15.12 6.89 22.26
N GLY A 306 13.83 7.16 22.08
CA GLY A 306 13.33 8.44 21.54
C GLY A 306 13.51 8.62 20.02
N VAL A 307 14.11 7.66 19.32
CA VAL A 307 14.29 7.71 17.86
C VAL A 307 13.23 6.82 17.17
N LYS A 308 12.65 7.31 16.07
CA LYS A 308 11.76 6.52 15.21
C LYS A 308 12.54 5.30 14.72
N MET A 309 12.05 4.10 15.03
CA MET A 309 12.53 2.88 14.37
C MET A 309 12.23 3.01 12.87
N SER A 310 13.26 3.20 12.06
CA SER A 310 13.13 3.44 10.62
C SER A 310 14.13 2.57 9.84
N LYS A 311 13.69 2.14 8.65
CA LYS A 311 14.48 1.30 7.73
C LYS A 311 15.81 1.96 7.31
N SER A 312 15.91 3.29 7.34
CA SER A 312 17.08 4.05 6.86
C SER A 312 18.13 4.34 7.93
N ILE A 313 17.78 4.32 9.22
CA ILE A 313 18.69 4.74 10.31
C ILE A 313 19.44 3.53 10.92
N GLY A 314 19.11 2.30 10.53
CA GLY A 314 19.83 1.11 10.99
C GLY A 314 19.61 0.77 12.47
N ASN A 315 18.79 1.54 13.19
CA ASN A 315 18.44 1.29 14.59
C ASN A 315 17.42 0.14 14.65
N ARG A 316 17.92 -1.08 14.46
CA ARG A 316 17.20 -2.32 14.77
C ARG A 316 17.40 -2.52 16.27
N SER A 317 16.33 -2.74 17.03
CA SER A 317 16.45 -3.57 18.22
C SER A 317 16.89 -4.96 17.72
N SER A 318 18.20 -5.13 17.59
CA SER A 318 18.82 -6.43 17.53
C SER A 318 18.52 -7.05 18.88
N ASP A 319 17.66 -8.06 18.83
CA ASP A 319 17.37 -9.09 19.85
C ASP A 319 15.87 -9.36 19.92
N LEU A 320 15.38 -10.00 18.86
CA LEU A 320 14.26 -10.94 18.95
C LEU A 320 14.78 -12.31 18.50
N SER A 321 16.00 -12.65 18.92
CA SER A 321 16.64 -13.95 18.74
C SER A 321 15.92 -15.03 19.52
#